data_AF-A0A2Z7BUD2-F1
#
_entry.id   AF-A0A2Z7BUD2-F1
#
_cell.length_a   1.000
_cell.length_b   1.000
_cell.length_c   1.000
_cell.angle_alpha   90.00
_cell.angle_beta   90.00
_cell.angle_gamma   90.00
#
_symmetry.space_group_name_H-M   'P 1'
#
loop_
_entity.id
_entity.type
_entity.pdbx_description
1 polymer ?
#
loop_
_entity_poly.entity_id
_entity_poly.type
_entity_poly.pdbx_seq_one_letter_code
_entity_poly.pdbx_strand_id
1 'polypeptide(L)'
;MEMFRLLSLGNEGYLVYAVDVTKETPKLNDIPVVKEFPDVFPDEIPGFPPQRDIDFTIELMPGTEPISRAPYRMAPAELKELKEQL
;
A
#
# COMPACT_ATOMS: atom_id res chain seq x y z
N MET A 1 -20.17 -29.95 6.19
CA MET A 1 -20.21 -30.65 7.49
C MET A 1 -19.02 -31.59 7.69
N GLU A 2 -18.59 -32.37 6.69
CA GLU A 2 -17.50 -33.37 6.88
C GLU A 2 -16.09 -32.79 7.06
N MET A 3 -15.77 -31.68 6.39
CA MET A 3 -14.45 -31.04 6.46
C MET A 3 -14.09 -30.58 7.89
N PHE A 4 -15.03 -29.94 8.60
CA PHE A 4 -14.82 -29.54 9.99
C PHE A 4 -14.64 -30.74 10.95
N ARG A 5 -15.32 -31.86 10.65
CA ARG A 5 -15.19 -33.10 11.43
C ARG A 5 -13.79 -33.71 11.28
N LEU A 6 -13.27 -33.77 10.07
CA LEU A 6 -11.92 -34.29 9.77
C LEU A 6 -10.81 -33.44 10.38
N LEU A 7 -10.96 -32.11 10.37
CA LEU A 7 -10.02 -31.22 11.06
C LEU A 7 -10.07 -31.40 12.59
N SER A 8 -11.26 -31.61 13.16
CA SER A 8 -11.42 -31.84 14.61
C SER A 8 -10.86 -33.18 15.10
N LEU A 9 -10.61 -34.12 14.20
CA LEU A 9 -9.96 -35.41 14.47
C LEU A 9 -8.42 -35.31 14.49
N GLY A 10 -7.86 -34.11 14.28
CA GLY A 10 -6.42 -33.85 14.34
C GLY A 10 -5.70 -34.01 12.99
N ASN A 11 -6.44 -34.08 11.88
CA ASN A 11 -5.85 -34.20 10.56
C ASN A 11 -5.35 -32.84 10.05
N GLU A 12 -4.27 -32.86 9.27
CA GLU A 12 -3.73 -31.67 8.62
C GLU A 12 -4.65 -31.19 7.48
N GLY A 13 -4.97 -29.90 7.49
CA GLY A 13 -5.71 -29.23 6.42
C GLY A 13 -4.81 -28.25 5.69
N TYR A 14 -4.82 -28.30 4.36
CA TYR A 14 -4.08 -27.37 3.52
C TYR A 14 -5.07 -26.42 2.84
N LEU A 15 -4.89 -25.11 3.05
CA LEU A 15 -5.61 -24.10 2.29
C LEU A 15 -4.94 -23.97 0.93
N VAL A 16 -5.64 -24.38 -0.12
CA VAL A 16 -5.21 -24.20 -1.50
C VAL A 16 -6.07 -23.12 -2.12
N TYR A 17 -5.45 -22.03 -2.56
CA TYR A 17 -6.09 -21.09 -3.47
C TYR A 17 -5.67 -21.47 -4.89
N ALA A 18 -6.65 -21.57 -5.78
CA ALA A 18 -6.42 -21.75 -7.21
C ALA A 18 -6.81 -20.44 -7.90
N VAL A 19 -5.87 -19.84 -8.61
CA VAL A 19 -6.16 -18.73 -9.52
C VAL A 19 -6.24 -19.28 -10.94
N ASP A 20 -7.37 -19.00 -11.56
CA ASP A 20 -7.61 -19.31 -12.96
C ASP A 20 -6.85 -18.29 -13.82
N VAL A 21 -5.73 -18.71 -14.40
CA VAL A 21 -4.88 -17.89 -15.28
C VAL A 21 -5.51 -17.62 -16.65
N THR A 22 -6.64 -18.25 -16.99
CA THR A 22 -7.38 -17.96 -18.22
C THR A 22 -8.40 -16.84 -18.06
N LYS A 23 -8.73 -16.47 -16.82
CA LYS A 23 -9.57 -15.30 -16.54
C LYS A 23 -8.72 -14.05 -16.58
N GLU A 24 -9.22 -13.03 -17.28
CA GLU A 24 -8.63 -11.70 -17.20
C GLU A 24 -8.61 -11.25 -15.74
N THR A 25 -7.48 -10.71 -15.30
CA THR A 25 -7.38 -10.11 -13.98
C THR A 25 -8.27 -8.87 -13.94
N PRO A 26 -9.05 -8.66 -12.86
CA PRO A 26 -9.89 -7.48 -12.73
C PRO A 26 -9.03 -6.24 -12.90
N LYS A 27 -9.48 -5.33 -13.75
CA LYS A 27 -8.84 -4.02 -13.95
C LYS A 27 -8.97 -3.22 -12.65
N LEU A 28 -8.12 -2.22 -12.46
CA LEU A 28 -8.24 -1.32 -11.31
C LEU A 28 -9.65 -0.72 -11.21
N ASN A 29 -10.21 -0.36 -12.37
CA ASN A 29 -11.58 0.11 -12.53
C ASN A 29 -12.64 -0.93 -12.23
N ASP A 30 -12.36 -2.21 -11.99
CA ASP A 30 -13.36 -3.21 -11.57
C ASP A 30 -13.59 -3.22 -10.06
N ILE A 31 -12.68 -2.59 -9.30
CA ILE A 31 -12.77 -2.48 -7.84
C ILE A 31 -13.85 -1.45 -7.48
N PRO A 32 -14.90 -1.81 -6.70
CA PRO A 32 -16.01 -0.90 -6.39
C PRO A 32 -15.56 0.46 -5.82
N VAL A 33 -14.61 0.45 -4.90
CA VAL A 33 -14.07 1.67 -4.29
C VAL A 33 -13.36 2.56 -5.31
N VAL A 34 -12.64 1.99 -6.27
CA VAL A 34 -11.98 2.78 -7.33
C VAL A 34 -13.02 3.42 -8.25
N LYS A 35 -14.09 2.68 -8.61
CA LYS A 35 -15.20 3.22 -9.41
C LYS A 35 -15.91 4.39 -8.73
N GLU A 36 -15.99 4.36 -7.40
CA GLU A 36 -16.62 5.42 -6.60
C GLU A 36 -15.77 6.71 -6.54
N PHE A 37 -14.44 6.59 -6.67
CA PHE A 37 -13.48 7.70 -6.54
C PHE A 37 -12.48 7.78 -7.72
N PRO A 38 -12.96 7.97 -8.96
CA PRO A 38 -12.09 7.99 -10.14
C PRO A 38 -11.10 9.16 -10.16
N ASP A 39 -11.40 10.24 -9.44
CA ASP A 39 -10.56 11.43 -9.25
C ASP A 39 -9.41 11.22 -8.24
N VAL A 40 -9.56 10.26 -7.32
CA VAL A 40 -8.53 9.92 -6.32
C VAL A 40 -7.52 8.91 -6.88
N PHE A 41 -7.92 8.10 -7.86
CA PHE A 41 -7.07 7.09 -8.50
C PHE A 41 -6.87 7.36 -10.02
N PRO A 42 -6.35 8.53 -10.41
CA PRO A 42 -6.02 8.79 -11.81
C PRO A 42 -4.86 7.92 -12.28
N ASP A 43 -4.83 7.62 -13.59
CA ASP A 43 -3.76 6.84 -14.22
C ASP A 43 -2.38 7.51 -14.06
N GLU A 44 -2.37 8.83 -13.91
CA GLU A 44 -1.19 9.65 -13.61
C GLU A 44 -1.41 10.42 -12.29
N ILE A 45 -0.42 10.37 -11.39
CA ILE A 45 -0.49 11.09 -10.11
C ILE A 45 -0.54 12.61 -10.41
N PRO A 46 -1.61 13.33 -10.03
CA PRO A 46 -1.63 14.78 -10.16
C PRO A 46 -0.46 15.32 -9.33
N GLY A 47 0.20 16.38 -9.80
CA GLY A 47 1.42 16.90 -9.19
C GLY A 47 1.27 17.34 -7.74
N PHE A 48 2.10 18.28 -7.29
CA PHE A 48 2.01 18.73 -5.90
C PHE A 48 0.57 19.10 -5.51
N PRO A 49 0.12 18.70 -4.31
CA PRO A 49 -1.19 19.09 -3.83
C PRO A 49 -1.32 20.61 -3.94
N PRO A 50 -2.51 21.14 -4.24
CA PRO A 50 -2.72 22.57 -4.37
C PRO A 50 -2.20 23.26 -3.10
N GLN A 51 -1.64 24.46 -3.29
CA GLN A 51 -1.17 25.27 -2.18
C GLN A 51 -2.31 25.42 -1.18
N ARG A 52 -2.08 24.95 0.04
CA ARG A 52 -3.07 25.04 1.11
C ARG A 52 -3.00 26.46 1.67
N ASP A 53 -4.16 27.05 1.96
CA ASP A 53 -4.26 28.39 2.56
C ASP A 53 -3.78 28.44 4.02
N ILE A 54 -3.47 27.28 4.61
CA ILE A 54 -3.09 27.13 6.01
C ILE A 54 -1.70 26.51 6.09
N ASP A 55 -0.81 27.20 6.78
CA ASP A 55 0.51 26.68 7.14
C ASP A 55 0.37 25.68 8.28
N PHE A 56 0.88 24.46 8.07
CA PHE A 56 0.93 23.44 9.11
C PHE A 56 2.12 23.74 10.02
N THR A 57 1.84 24.07 11.28
CA THR A 57 2.89 24.22 12.29
C THR A 57 3.09 22.88 13.00
N ILE A 58 4.35 22.44 13.12
CA ILE A 58 4.72 21.28 13.94
C ILE A 58 5.08 21.80 15.33
N GLU A 59 4.20 21.59 16.30
CA GLU A 59 4.48 21.92 17.70
C GLU A 59 5.37 20.83 18.32
N LEU A 60 6.46 21.25 18.95
CA LEU A 60 7.38 20.36 19.65
C LEU A 60 7.21 20.49 21.16
N MET A 61 7.39 19.39 21.87
CA MET A 61 7.45 19.44 23.34
C MET A 61 8.65 20.29 23.79
N PRO A 62 8.53 21.07 24.88
CA PRO A 62 9.65 21.80 25.45
C PRO A 62 10.84 20.86 25.73
N GLY A 63 12.03 21.23 25.25
CA GLY A 63 13.23 20.40 25.36
C GLY A 63 13.47 19.42 24.20
N THR A 64 12.66 19.46 23.14
CA THR A 64 12.94 18.69 21.91
C THR A 64 14.15 19.28 21.18
N GLU A 65 15.16 18.45 20.92
CA GLU A 65 16.35 18.82 20.15
C GLU A 65 16.32 18.16 18.75
N PRO A 66 16.97 18.77 17.73
CA PRO A 66 17.06 18.18 16.40
C PRO A 66 17.74 16.81 16.43
N ILE A 67 17.15 15.83 15.75
CA ILE A 67 17.73 14.49 15.60
C ILE A 67 18.46 14.43 14.25
N SER A 68 19.71 14.00 14.28
CA SER A 68 20.48 13.66 13.08
C SER A 68 20.88 12.19 13.13
N ARG A 69 20.50 11.42 12.11
CA ARG A 69 20.85 10.01 11.96
C ARG A 69 21.28 9.75 10.52
N ALA A 70 22.29 8.92 10.34
CA ALA A 70 22.72 8.49 9.02
C ALA A 70 21.59 7.71 8.33
N PRO A 71 21.31 7.94 7.03
CA PRO A 71 20.38 7.12 6.28
C PRO A 71 20.82 5.66 6.23
N TYR A 72 19.86 4.74 6.23
CA TYR A 72 20.15 3.33 5.95
C TYR A 72 20.57 3.15 4.48
N ARG A 73 21.37 2.11 4.22
CA ARG A 73 21.78 1.77 2.86
C ARG A 73 20.59 1.18 2.11
N MET A 74 20.28 1.77 0.96
CA MET A 74 19.31 1.27 -0.01
C MET A 74 20.05 0.56 -1.16
N ALA A 75 19.42 -0.43 -1.77
CA ALA A 75 19.92 -1.07 -2.97
C ALA A 75 19.87 -0.10 -4.17
N PRO A 76 20.67 -0.32 -5.24
CA PRO A 76 20.62 0.53 -6.43
C PRO A 76 19.24 0.64 -7.09
N ALA A 77 18.43 -0.41 -7.04
CA ALA A 77 17.07 -0.41 -7.58
C ALA A 77 16.14 0.52 -6.78
N GLU A 78 16.19 0.44 -5.44
CA GLU A 78 15.41 1.30 -4.55
C GLU A 78 15.82 2.78 -4.70
N LEU A 79 17.12 3.06 -4.84
CA LEU A 79 17.60 4.42 -5.09
C LEU A 79 17.13 4.97 -6.44
N LYS A 80 17.05 4.12 -7.47
CA LYS A 80 16.53 4.51 -8.78
C LYS A 80 15.05 4.90 -8.68
N GLU A 81 14.25 4.09 -8.02
CA GLU A 81 12.82 4.34 -7.81
C GLU A 81 12.59 5.59 -6.95
N LEU A 82 13.34 5.75 -5.85
CA LEU A 82 13.27 6.94 -5.01
C LEU A 82 13.56 8.22 -5.81
N LYS A 83 14.52 8.18 -6.73
CA LYS A 83 14.83 9.32 -7.60
C LYS A 83 13.73 9.59 -8.64
N GLU A 84 12.96 8.59 -9.04
CA GLU A 84 11.82 8.77 -9.96
C GLU A 84 10.62 9.42 -9.24
N GLN A 85 10.51 9.24 -7.92
CA GLN A 85 9.41 9.78 -7.10
C GLN A 85 9.66 11.20 -6.56
N LEU A 86 10.93 11.61 -6.43
CA LEU A 86 11.36 12.92 -5.92
C LEU A 86 11.59 13.94 -7.05
#